data_AF-A0A081D846-F1
#
_entry.id   AF-A0A081D846-F1
#
_cell.length_a   1.000
_cell.length_b   1.000
_cell.length_c   1.000
_cell.angle_alpha   90.00
_cell.angle_beta   90.00
_cell.angle_gamma   90.00
#
_symmetry.space_group_name_H-M   'P 1'
#
loop_
_entity.id
_entity.type
_entity.pdbx_description
1 polymer ?
#
loop_
_entity_poly.entity_id
_entity_poly.type
_entity_poly.pdbx_seq_one_letter_code
_entity_poly.pdbx_strand_id
1 'polypeptide(L)'
;MKKLIAVLNLISIIFLIAWNGFANTGNYNGKTVGELSAEYNNLFTPASYAFSIWGGLIFLMLLVFGIYGVYIAFAKAKQSQPTDYREDFLKTTAPWFLFANIFCSAWVAFWLDEMVGVSVICMLGILVSLLICVKKLDMEIWNAPFPIIAFVWWPLCLYVGWISVAL
;
A
#
# COMPACT_ATOMS: atom_id res chain seq x y z
N MET A 1 -12.17 -4.86 19.08
CA MET A 1 -11.18 -3.90 18.53
C MET A 1 -10.38 -4.44 17.34
N LYS A 2 -9.75 -5.64 17.40
CA LYS A 2 -8.92 -6.17 16.27
C LYS A 2 -9.68 -6.33 14.95
N LYS A 3 -10.91 -6.84 14.99
CA LYS A 3 -11.81 -6.97 13.82
C LYS A 3 -12.11 -5.61 13.18
N LEU A 4 -12.33 -4.58 14.00
CA LEU A 4 -12.60 -3.22 13.52
C LEU A 4 -11.40 -2.65 12.77
N ILE A 5 -10.18 -2.81 13.32
CA ILE A 5 -8.94 -2.34 12.69
C ILE A 5 -8.70 -3.05 11.35
N ALA A 6 -8.92 -4.37 11.29
CA ALA A 6 -8.77 -5.14 10.06
C ALA A 6 -9.76 -4.70 8.96
N VAL A 7 -11.01 -4.47 9.36
CA VAL A 7 -12.07 -3.99 8.45
C VAL A 7 -11.78 -2.56 7.98
N LEU A 8 -11.36 -1.67 8.88
CA LEU A 8 -10.96 -0.31 8.52
C LEU A 8 -9.81 -0.33 7.51
N ASN A 9 -8.79 -1.17 7.73
CA ASN A 9 -7.67 -1.28 6.80
C ASN A 9 -8.11 -1.77 5.41
N LEU A 10 -8.98 -2.79 5.36
CA LEU A 10 -9.54 -3.29 4.11
C LEU A 10 -10.36 -2.20 3.38
N ILE A 11 -11.18 -1.44 4.11
CA ILE A 11 -11.94 -0.32 3.55
C ILE A 11 -11.00 0.74 2.97
N SER A 12 -9.91 1.06 3.67
CA SER A 12 -8.92 2.02 3.18
C SER A 12 -8.21 1.54 1.91
N ILE A 13 -7.92 0.25 1.79
CA ILE A 13 -7.38 -0.34 0.55
C ILE A 13 -8.40 -0.22 -0.58
N ILE A 14 -9.66 -0.57 -0.33
CA ILE A 14 -10.73 -0.47 -1.35
C ILE A 14 -10.89 0.99 -1.80
N PHE A 15 -10.89 1.93 -0.86
CA PHE A 15 -10.94 3.36 -1.15
C PHE A 15 -9.75 3.81 -1.99
N LEU A 16 -8.53 3.39 -1.63
CA LEU A 16 -7.32 3.70 -2.38
C LEU A 16 -7.40 3.19 -3.83
N ILE A 17 -7.87 1.97 -4.02
CA ILE A 17 -8.04 1.35 -5.35
C ILE A 17 -9.09 2.13 -6.15
N ALA A 18 -10.23 2.47 -5.54
CA ALA A 18 -11.29 3.22 -6.20
C ALA A 18 -10.82 4.64 -6.59
N TRP A 19 -10.12 5.34 -5.69
CA TRP A 19 -9.55 6.66 -5.95
C TRP A 19 -8.56 6.63 -7.11
N ASN A 20 -7.70 5.61 -7.16
CA ASN A 20 -6.73 5.46 -8.24
C ASN A 20 -7.32 4.98 -9.56
N GLY A 21 -8.37 4.16 -9.50
CA GLY A 21 -9.18 3.86 -10.68
C GLY A 21 -9.78 5.13 -11.26
N PHE A 22 -10.37 5.98 -10.40
CA PHE A 22 -10.95 7.26 -10.80
C PHE A 22 -9.92 8.27 -11.34
N ALA A 23 -8.75 8.36 -10.72
CA ALA A 23 -7.65 9.20 -11.20
C ALA A 23 -7.13 8.74 -12.57
N ASN A 24 -7.13 7.44 -12.84
CA ASN A 24 -6.71 6.87 -14.13
C ASN A 24 -7.78 6.93 -15.23
N THR A 25 -9.04 7.31 -14.94
CA THR A 25 -10.03 7.52 -16.00
C THR A 25 -9.95 8.91 -16.63
N GLY A 26 -9.07 9.80 -16.14
CA GLY A 26 -8.93 11.16 -16.65
C GLY A 26 -10.07 12.10 -16.24
N ASN A 27 -11.03 11.62 -15.43
CA ASN A 27 -12.15 12.43 -14.92
C ASN A 27 -11.72 13.47 -13.88
N TYR A 28 -10.51 13.33 -13.30
CA TYR A 28 -9.92 14.32 -12.42
C TYR A 28 -8.92 15.16 -13.23
N ASN A 29 -9.23 16.45 -13.40
CA ASN A 29 -8.42 17.44 -14.13
C ASN A 29 -8.17 17.17 -15.63
N GLY A 30 -8.85 16.21 -16.26
CA GLY A 30 -8.79 15.96 -17.70
C GLY A 30 -7.52 15.28 -18.21
N LYS A 31 -6.57 14.97 -17.31
CA LYS A 31 -5.32 14.25 -17.60
C LYS A 31 -5.22 13.04 -16.68
N THR A 32 -4.70 11.93 -17.18
CA THR A 32 -4.37 10.78 -16.33
C THR A 32 -2.99 10.94 -15.68
N VAL A 33 -2.75 10.21 -14.58
CA VAL A 33 -1.44 10.16 -13.91
C VAL A 33 -0.33 9.77 -14.89
N GLY A 34 -0.63 8.84 -15.81
CA GLY A 34 0.29 8.38 -16.85
C GLY A 34 0.52 9.38 -17.98
N GLU A 35 -0.51 10.12 -18.40
CA GLU A 35 -0.37 11.17 -19.43
C GLU A 35 0.43 12.37 -18.89
N LEU A 36 0.18 12.80 -17.65
CA LEU A 36 0.95 13.87 -17.04
C LEU A 36 2.41 13.45 -16.86
N SER A 37 2.66 12.21 -16.44
CA SER A 37 4.02 11.67 -16.38
C SER A 37 4.71 11.60 -17.75
N ALA A 38 3.98 11.39 -18.85
CA ALA A 38 4.53 11.40 -20.20
C ALA A 38 4.89 12.81 -20.71
N GLU A 39 4.21 13.83 -20.18
CA GLU A 39 4.49 15.25 -20.45
C GLU A 39 5.81 15.70 -19.80
N TYR A 40 6.11 15.20 -18.60
CA TYR A 40 7.38 15.42 -17.88
C TYR A 40 8.50 14.44 -18.28
N ASN A 41 8.58 14.07 -19.58
CA ASN A 41 9.55 13.14 -20.16
C ASN A 41 10.99 13.42 -19.68
N ASN A 42 11.44 12.66 -18.69
CA ASN A 42 12.78 12.70 -18.13
C ASN A 42 13.40 11.29 -18.14
N LEU A 43 14.72 11.17 -17.96
CA LEU A 43 15.40 9.87 -18.02
C LEU A 43 14.94 8.86 -16.94
N PHE A 44 14.15 9.32 -15.97
CA PHE A 44 13.61 8.54 -14.85
C PHE A 44 12.08 8.40 -14.90
N THR A 45 11.38 9.01 -15.86
CA THR A 45 9.93 8.87 -15.94
C THR A 45 9.60 7.42 -16.28
N PRO A 46 8.84 6.73 -15.42
CA PRO A 46 8.44 5.38 -15.69
C PRO A 46 7.62 5.36 -16.98
N ALA A 47 7.97 4.47 -17.90
CA ALA A 47 7.18 4.26 -19.10
C ALA A 47 5.73 3.90 -18.71
N SER A 48 4.76 4.22 -19.56
CA SER A 48 3.32 4.18 -19.26
C SER A 48 2.82 2.83 -18.69
N TYR A 49 3.52 1.73 -18.99
CA TYR A 49 3.24 0.39 -18.43
C TYR A 49 3.50 0.28 -16.91
N ALA A 50 4.35 1.14 -16.36
CA ALA A 50 4.68 1.17 -14.94
C ALA A 50 3.43 1.51 -14.09
N PHE A 51 2.58 2.41 -14.60
CA PHE A 51 1.29 2.72 -13.99
C PHE A 51 0.32 1.53 -14.04
N SER A 52 0.46 0.64 -15.02
CA SER A 52 -0.31 -0.61 -15.09
C SER A 52 0.15 -1.64 -14.06
N ILE A 53 1.46 -1.70 -13.74
CA ILE A 53 1.99 -2.55 -12.64
C ILE A 53 1.44 -2.07 -11.30
N TRP A 54 1.37 -0.75 -11.13
CA TRP A 54 0.87 -0.12 -9.92
C TRP A 54 -0.63 -0.37 -9.71
N GLY A 55 -1.45 -0.16 -10.75
CA GLY A 55 -2.89 -0.41 -10.72
C GLY A 55 -3.28 -1.89 -10.66
N GLY A 56 -2.48 -2.78 -11.28
CA GLY A 56 -2.79 -4.20 -11.38
C GLY A 56 -2.17 -5.05 -10.27
N LEU A 57 -0.85 -5.01 -10.13
CA LEU A 57 -0.10 -5.95 -9.27
C LEU A 57 -0.07 -5.49 -7.81
N ILE A 58 0.26 -4.22 -7.56
CA ILE A 58 0.40 -3.71 -6.20
C ILE A 58 -0.96 -3.68 -5.50
N PHE A 59 -1.99 -3.13 -6.15
CA PHE A 59 -3.34 -3.12 -5.57
C PHE A 59 -3.93 -4.50 -5.31
N LEU A 60 -3.70 -5.47 -6.20
CA LEU A 60 -4.11 -6.85 -5.95
C LEU A 60 -3.39 -7.42 -4.72
N MET A 61 -2.08 -7.19 -4.60
CA MET A 61 -1.29 -7.63 -3.45
C MET A 61 -1.72 -6.94 -2.15
N LEU A 62 -2.04 -5.65 -2.17
CA LEU A 62 -2.57 -4.92 -1.01
C LEU A 62 -3.95 -5.46 -0.62
N LEU A 63 -4.79 -5.80 -1.59
CA LEU A 63 -6.11 -6.39 -1.34
C LEU A 63 -5.98 -7.78 -0.71
N VAL A 64 -5.04 -8.61 -1.19
CA VAL A 64 -4.69 -9.89 -0.57
C VAL A 64 -4.20 -9.69 0.87
N PHE A 65 -3.34 -8.71 1.12
CA PHE A 65 -2.89 -8.34 2.46
C PHE A 65 -4.06 -7.95 3.39
N GLY A 66 -4.98 -7.12 2.90
CA GLY A 66 -6.19 -6.71 3.63
C GLY A 66 -7.12 -7.88 3.95
N ILE A 67 -7.40 -8.75 2.97
CA ILE A 67 -8.24 -9.95 3.15
C ILE A 67 -7.59 -10.91 4.13
N TYR A 68 -6.27 -11.13 4.04
CA TYR A 68 -5.55 -11.98 4.98
C TYR A 68 -5.59 -11.41 6.40
N GLY A 69 -5.49 -10.09 6.55
CA GLY A 69 -5.67 -9.41 7.85
C GLY A 69 -7.06 -9.61 8.45
N VAL A 70 -8.12 -9.55 7.64
CA VAL A 70 -9.49 -9.85 8.07
C VAL A 70 -9.66 -11.33 8.39
N TYR A 71 -9.12 -12.23 7.57
CA TYR A 71 -9.14 -13.67 7.81
C TYR A 71 -8.51 -14.01 9.16
N ILE A 72 -7.32 -13.49 9.47
CA ILE A 72 -6.67 -13.69 10.77
C ILE A 72 -7.52 -13.11 11.92
N ALA A 73 -8.12 -11.92 11.74
CA ALA A 73 -8.93 -11.28 12.77
C ALA A 73 -10.25 -12.02 13.08
N PHE A 74 -10.80 -12.75 12.11
CA PHE A 74 -12.06 -13.50 12.23
C PHE A 74 -11.88 -15.00 12.46
N ALA A 75 -10.78 -15.62 12.02
CA ALA A 75 -10.49 -17.06 12.13
C ALA A 75 -10.16 -17.55 13.56
N LYS A 76 -10.63 -16.85 14.60
CA LYS A 76 -10.33 -17.12 16.01
C LYS A 76 -11.04 -18.36 16.59
N ALA A 77 -11.16 -19.45 15.83
CA ALA A 77 -11.90 -20.65 16.26
C ALA A 77 -11.11 -21.97 16.26
N LYS A 78 -9.84 -22.05 15.79
CA LYS A 78 -9.22 -23.39 15.69
C LYS A 78 -7.70 -23.54 15.81
N GLN A 79 -6.97 -22.67 16.52
CA GLN A 79 -5.59 -23.04 16.81
C GLN A 79 -5.07 -22.59 18.17
N SER A 80 -5.02 -23.59 19.06
CA SER A 80 -4.33 -23.64 20.34
C SER A 80 -2.81 -23.54 20.16
N GLN A 81 -2.32 -22.41 19.67
CA GLN A 81 -0.90 -22.04 19.73
C GLN A 81 -0.84 -20.52 20.00
N PRO A 82 -0.46 -20.09 21.22
CA PRO A 82 -0.33 -18.68 21.57
C PRO A 82 0.95 -18.15 20.95
N THR A 83 0.89 -17.80 19.68
CA THR A 83 1.97 -17.08 19.01
C THR A 83 1.66 -15.59 19.07
N ASP A 84 2.14 -14.94 20.13
CA ASP A 84 2.04 -13.49 20.41
C ASP A 84 2.32 -12.61 19.17
N TYR A 85 3.22 -13.06 18.28
CA TYR A 85 3.62 -12.33 17.07
C TYR A 85 2.48 -12.08 16.05
N ARG A 86 1.52 -13.01 15.92
CA ARG A 86 0.38 -12.86 14.98
C ARG A 86 -0.68 -11.89 15.49
N GLU A 87 -0.73 -11.72 16.82
CA GLU A 87 -1.79 -11.00 17.49
C GLU A 87 -1.52 -9.49 17.58
N ASP A 88 -0.25 -9.08 17.41
CA ASP A 88 0.20 -7.70 17.61
C ASP A 88 0.59 -6.97 16.31
N PHE A 89 1.01 -7.68 15.26
CA PHE A 89 1.35 -7.03 13.98
C PHE A 89 0.14 -6.27 13.40
N LEU A 90 -1.08 -6.79 13.53
CA LEU A 90 -2.28 -6.16 12.98
C LEU A 90 -2.59 -4.82 13.65
N LYS A 91 -2.38 -4.71 14.97
CA LYS A 91 -2.57 -3.45 15.71
C LYS A 91 -1.46 -2.48 15.42
N THR A 92 -0.22 -2.98 15.32
CA THR A 92 0.96 -2.15 15.18
C THR A 92 1.10 -1.63 13.75
N THR A 93 0.69 -2.39 12.73
CA THR A 93 0.94 -2.10 11.30
C THR A 93 -0.23 -1.38 10.64
N ALA A 94 -1.47 -1.72 10.99
CA ALA A 94 -2.64 -1.10 10.41
C ALA A 94 -2.67 0.45 10.46
N PRO A 95 -2.27 1.14 11.54
CA PRO A 95 -2.25 2.60 11.54
C PRO A 95 -1.23 3.17 10.56
N TRP A 96 -0.02 2.60 10.47
CA TRP A 96 1.00 3.04 9.52
C TRP A 96 0.59 2.75 8.08
N PHE A 97 -0.04 1.61 7.84
CA PHE A 97 -0.57 1.27 6.52
C PHE A 97 -1.72 2.19 6.11
N LEU A 98 -2.57 2.60 7.07
CA LEU A 98 -3.59 3.64 6.85
C LEU A 98 -2.95 4.97 6.46
N PHE A 99 -1.90 5.41 7.16
CA PHE A 99 -1.14 6.60 6.79
C PHE A 99 -0.53 6.48 5.39
N ALA A 100 0.05 5.33 5.04
CA ALA A 100 0.57 5.08 3.70
C ALA A 100 -0.53 5.24 2.63
N ASN A 101 -1.72 4.69 2.86
CA ASN A 101 -2.85 4.85 1.94
C ASN A 101 -3.31 6.31 1.82
N ILE A 102 -3.36 7.06 2.93
CA ILE A 102 -3.74 8.48 2.91
C ILE A 102 -2.72 9.30 2.13
N PHE A 103 -1.42 9.12 2.40
CA PHE A 103 -0.37 9.78 1.63
C PHE A 103 -0.41 9.38 0.16
N CYS A 104 -0.77 8.13 -0.14
CA CYS A 104 -0.93 7.66 -1.50
C CYS A 104 -2.11 8.31 -2.23
N SER A 105 -3.26 8.47 -1.58
CA SER A 105 -4.39 9.20 -2.16
C SER A 105 -4.07 10.69 -2.36
N ALA A 106 -3.38 11.31 -1.39
CA ALA A 106 -2.94 12.69 -1.48
C ALA A 106 -1.91 12.90 -2.58
N TRP A 107 -0.96 11.98 -2.73
CA TRP A 107 0.04 11.98 -3.80
C TRP A 107 -0.61 12.06 -5.17
N VAL A 108 -1.64 11.25 -5.43
CA VAL A 108 -2.37 11.23 -6.69
C VAL A 108 -3.07 12.55 -6.96
N ALA A 109 -3.71 13.14 -5.95
CA ALA A 109 -4.37 14.44 -6.08
C ALA A 109 -3.37 15.55 -6.43
N PHE A 110 -2.29 15.67 -5.65
CA PHE A 110 -1.26 16.68 -5.87
C PHE A 110 -0.45 16.47 -7.15
N TRP A 111 -0.29 15.22 -7.58
CA TRP A 111 0.32 14.91 -8.87
C TRP A 111 -0.55 15.46 -10.00
N LEU A 112 -1.87 15.21 -9.97
CA LEU A 112 -2.79 15.70 -11.00
C LEU A 112 -2.99 17.22 -10.99
N ASP A 113 -2.73 17.88 -9.88
CA ASP A 113 -2.68 19.35 -9.77
C ASP A 113 -1.32 19.93 -10.20
N GLU A 114 -0.43 19.11 -10.77
CA GLU A 114 0.94 19.47 -11.20
C GLU A 114 1.81 20.03 -10.05
N MET A 115 1.42 19.79 -8.79
CA MET A 115 2.16 20.18 -7.59
C MET A 115 3.26 19.17 -7.27
N VAL A 116 4.23 19.02 -8.17
CA VAL A 116 5.29 18.00 -8.12
C VAL A 116 6.06 18.03 -6.79
N GLY A 117 6.37 19.21 -6.24
CA GLY A 117 7.09 19.31 -4.96
C GLY A 117 6.32 18.73 -3.76
N VAL A 118 5.01 18.95 -3.69
CA VAL A 118 4.16 18.39 -2.63
C VAL A 118 3.95 16.89 -2.84
N SER A 119 3.83 16.48 -4.11
CA SER A 119 3.74 15.07 -4.50
C SER A 119 4.96 14.25 -4.01
N VAL A 120 6.18 14.78 -4.14
CA VAL A 120 7.40 14.13 -3.62
C VAL A 120 7.38 14.01 -2.09
N ILE A 121 6.91 15.04 -1.37
CA ILE A 121 6.76 14.97 0.09
C ILE A 121 5.76 13.87 0.48
N CYS A 122 4.66 13.74 -0.26
CA CYS A 122 3.72 12.64 -0.04
C CYS A 122 4.35 11.27 -0.31
N MET A 123 5.14 11.11 -1.38
CA MET A 123 5.86 9.85 -1.66
C MET A 123 6.85 9.47 -0.55
N LEU A 124 7.59 10.44 0.00
CA LEU A 124 8.42 10.23 1.19
C LEU A 124 7.59 9.77 2.39
N GLY A 125 6.41 10.37 2.60
CA GLY A 125 5.47 9.97 3.65
C GLY A 125 4.98 8.51 3.50
N ILE A 126 4.70 8.08 2.26
CA ILE A 126 4.38 6.67 1.94
C ILE A 126 5.56 5.80 2.31
N LEU A 127 6.77 6.11 1.82
CA LEU A 127 7.97 5.31 2.02
C LEU A 127 8.28 5.13 3.51
N VAL A 128 8.29 6.22 4.29
CA VAL A 128 8.54 6.17 5.74
C VAL A 128 7.48 5.31 6.44
N SER A 129 6.20 5.47 6.09
CA SER A 129 5.12 4.69 6.68
C SER A 129 5.30 3.19 6.40
N LEU A 130 5.69 2.82 5.18
CA LEU A 130 5.92 1.44 4.80
C LEU A 130 7.19 0.86 5.43
N LEU A 131 8.28 1.64 5.55
CA LEU A 131 9.50 1.22 6.25
C LEU A 131 9.24 0.99 7.74
N ILE A 132 8.38 1.80 8.36
CA ILE A 132 7.94 1.56 9.74
C ILE A 132 7.15 0.25 9.82
N CYS A 133 6.25 -0.04 8.86
CA CYS A 133 5.59 -1.34 8.78
C CYS A 133 6.62 -2.49 8.70
N VAL A 134 7.60 -2.39 7.80
CA VAL A 134 8.67 -3.39 7.63
C VAL A 134 9.40 -3.66 8.95
N LYS A 135 9.81 -2.58 9.63
CA LYS A 135 10.51 -2.68 10.91
C LYS A 135 9.63 -3.24 12.03
N LYS A 136 8.34 -2.87 12.07
CA LYS A 136 7.40 -3.36 13.07
C LYS A 136 6.99 -4.82 12.86
N LEU A 137 7.15 -5.35 11.65
CA LEU A 137 6.92 -6.75 11.34
C LEU A 137 8.14 -7.64 11.61
N ASP A 138 9.29 -7.06 11.96
CA ASP A 138 10.58 -7.76 12.04
C ASP A 138 10.79 -8.70 10.84
N MET A 139 10.52 -8.18 9.63
CA MET A 139 10.58 -9.00 8.41
C MET A 139 11.97 -9.62 8.24
N GLU A 140 12.01 -10.89 7.82
CA GLU A 140 13.21 -11.68 7.55
C GLU A 140 14.13 -11.96 8.76
N ILE A 141 13.76 -11.49 9.96
CA ILE A 141 14.54 -11.73 11.20
C ILE A 141 14.18 -13.09 11.83
N TRP A 142 12.97 -13.61 11.57
CA TRP A 142 12.47 -14.85 12.18
C TRP A 142 11.87 -15.81 11.13
N ASN A 143 11.81 -17.11 11.47
CA ASN A 143 11.25 -18.15 10.62
C ASN A 143 9.71 -18.05 10.55
N ALA A 144 9.22 -17.13 9.72
CA ALA A 144 7.80 -16.93 9.51
C ALA A 144 7.15 -18.08 8.73
N PRO A 145 5.94 -18.51 9.11
CA PRO A 145 5.13 -19.42 8.32
C PRO A 145 4.95 -18.88 6.89
N PHE A 146 5.05 -19.75 5.88
CA PHE A 146 4.91 -19.41 4.47
C PHE A 146 3.71 -18.50 4.14
N PRO A 147 2.50 -18.68 4.74
CA PRO A 147 1.37 -17.78 4.49
C PRO A 147 1.63 -16.32 4.91
N ILE A 148 2.40 -16.08 5.96
CA ILE A 148 2.74 -14.70 6.38
C ILE A 148 3.72 -14.08 5.38
N ILE A 149 4.72 -14.84 4.94
CA ILE A 149 5.69 -14.36 3.95
C ILE A 149 4.96 -13.98 2.64
N ALA A 150 4.11 -14.88 2.14
CA ALA A 150 3.42 -14.68 0.87
C ALA A 150 2.35 -13.58 0.92
N PHE A 151 1.54 -13.51 1.98
CA PHE A 151 0.38 -12.61 2.05
C PHE A 151 0.63 -11.30 2.79
N VAL A 152 1.75 -11.18 3.50
CA VAL A 152 2.09 -9.97 4.27
C VAL A 152 3.41 -9.37 3.81
N TRP A 153 4.49 -10.15 3.77
CA TRP A 153 5.81 -9.60 3.44
C TRP A 153 5.91 -9.22 1.96
N TRP A 154 5.52 -10.09 1.03
CA TRP A 154 5.61 -9.78 -0.40
C TRP A 154 4.81 -8.54 -0.82
N PRO A 155 3.54 -8.34 -0.40
CA PRO A 155 2.82 -7.11 -0.71
C PRO A 155 3.51 -5.84 -0.19
N LEU A 156 4.04 -5.89 1.03
CA LEU A 156 4.76 -4.76 1.63
C LEU A 156 6.09 -4.49 0.92
N CYS A 157 6.91 -5.52 0.66
CA CYS A 157 8.19 -5.38 -0.03
C CYS A 157 8.02 -4.87 -1.46
N LEU A 158 7.04 -5.37 -2.20
CA LEU A 158 6.73 -4.87 -3.55
C LEU A 158 6.31 -3.41 -3.51
N TYR A 159 5.50 -3.01 -2.52
CA TYR A 159 5.06 -1.63 -2.41
C TYR A 159 6.20 -0.67 -2.01
N VAL A 160 7.05 -1.07 -1.04
CA VAL A 160 8.25 -0.32 -0.65
C VAL A 160 9.21 -0.19 -1.83
N GLY A 161 9.52 -1.29 -2.50
CA GLY A 161 10.44 -1.31 -3.64
C GLY A 161 9.96 -0.42 -4.77
N TRP A 162 8.65 -0.45 -5.07
CA TRP A 162 8.07 0.42 -6.08
C TRP A 162 8.19 1.90 -5.73
N ILE A 163 7.78 2.29 -4.52
CA ILE A 163 7.86 3.70 -4.08
C ILE A 163 9.30 4.18 -4.01
N SER A 164 10.26 3.30 -3.69
CA SER A 164 11.69 3.64 -3.67
C SER A 164 12.27 3.92 -5.06
N VAL A 165 11.74 3.27 -6.10
CA VAL A 165 12.14 3.52 -7.50
C VAL A 165 11.41 4.73 -8.09
N ALA A 166 10.19 5.00 -7.61
CA ALA A 166 9.38 6.12 -8.07
C ALA A 166 9.79 7.48 -7.47
N LEU A 167 10.53 7.47 -6.36
CA LEU A 167 11.11 8.64 -5.70
C LEU A 167 12.43 9.05 -6.36
#